data_AF-A0A850VXB4-F1
#
_entry.id   AF-A0A850VXB4-F1
#
_cell.length_a   1.000
_cell.length_b   1.000
_cell.length_c   1.000
_cell.angle_alpha   90.00
_cell.angle_beta   90.00
_cell.angle_gamma   90.00
#
_symmetry.space_group_name_H-M   'P 1'
#
loop_
_entity.id
_entity.type
_entity.pdbx_description
1 polymer ?
#
loop_
_entity_poly.entity_id
_entity_poly.type
_entity_poly.pdbx_seq_one_letter_code
_entity_poly.pdbx_strand_id
1 'polypeptide(L)'
;PLVIIDLRDCFFTIPLHPDDAPWFAFSVPAINNHQPMKRYHWAVLPQGMLNSPTICQLTVARILETVSQQLPQILIYHHMDDILVSGADKPMVKEAVQSLH
;
A
#
# COMPACT_ATOMS: atom_id res chain seq x y z
N PRO A 1 -2.28 19.10 -15.79
CA PRO A 1 -1.43 17.88 -15.90
C PRO A 1 -2.11 16.70 -15.22
N LEU A 2 -1.86 15.48 -15.68
CA LEU A 2 -2.50 14.25 -15.19
C LEU A 2 -1.42 13.22 -14.85
N VAL A 3 -1.54 12.60 -13.67
CA VAL A 3 -0.72 11.45 -13.24
C VAL A 3 -1.66 10.37 -12.74
N ILE A 4 -1.34 9.11 -13.08
CA ILE A 4 -2.02 7.92 -12.54
C ILE A 4 -0.97 7.17 -11.73
N ILE A 5 -1.31 6.85 -10.48
CA ILE A 5 -0.49 6.08 -9.56
C ILE A 5 -1.16 4.72 -9.36
N ASP A 6 -0.39 3.67 -9.53
CA ASP A 6 -0.81 2.28 -9.33
C ASP A 6 -0.53 1.84 -7.89
N LEU A 7 -1.54 1.26 -7.24
CA LEU A 7 -1.51 0.79 -5.85
C LEU A 7 -1.29 -0.71 -5.72
N ARG A 8 -1.02 -1.46 -6.80
CA ARG A 8 -0.82 -2.92 -6.73
C ARG A 8 0.27 -3.33 -5.73
N ASP A 9 1.29 -2.49 -5.56
CA ASP A 9 2.38 -2.72 -4.61
C ASP A 9 2.19 -2.01 -3.25
N CYS A 10 1.04 -1.35 -3.01
CA CYS A 10 0.74 -0.65 -1.74
C CYS A 10 0.85 -1.55 -0.52
N PHE A 11 0.52 -2.83 -0.67
CA PHE A 11 0.54 -3.80 0.42
C PHE A 11 1.96 -3.91 1.01
N PHE A 12 2.98 -3.87 0.16
CA PHE A 12 4.36 -4.04 0.59
C PHE A 12 4.97 -2.79 1.23
N THR A 13 4.28 -1.65 1.22
CA THR A 13 4.72 -0.42 1.88
C THR A 13 4.13 -0.25 3.28
N ILE A 14 3.14 -1.07 3.66
CA ILE A 14 2.46 -0.99 4.95
C ILE A 14 3.12 -1.95 5.94
N PRO A 15 3.83 -1.46 6.98
CA PRO A 15 4.46 -2.34 7.96
C PRO A 15 3.41 -3.04 8.83
N LEU A 16 3.65 -4.31 9.13
CA LEU A 16 2.89 -5.02 10.16
C LEU A 16 3.47 -4.73 11.53
N HIS A 17 2.61 -4.72 12.56
CA HIS A 17 3.08 -4.59 13.92
C HIS A 17 3.90 -5.84 14.31
N PRO A 18 5.05 -5.71 15.00
CA PRO A 18 5.86 -6.87 15.38
C PRO A 18 5.10 -7.93 16.18
N ASP A 19 4.16 -7.51 17.03
CA ASP A 19 3.32 -8.43 17.82
C ASP A 19 2.35 -9.25 16.94
N ASP A 20 2.10 -8.83 15.70
CA ASP A 20 1.24 -9.56 14.77
C ASP A 20 2.01 -10.66 14.01
N ALA A 21 3.35 -10.68 14.07
CA ALA A 21 4.19 -11.61 13.32
C ALA A 21 3.78 -13.10 13.44
N PRO A 22 3.32 -13.61 14.61
CA PRO A 22 2.86 -14.99 14.72
C PRO A 22 1.63 -15.31 13.84
N TRP A 23 0.73 -14.33 13.65
CA TRP A 23 -0.49 -14.47 12.84
C TRP A 23 -0.21 -14.43 11.34
N PHE A 24 0.92 -13.83 10.95
CA PHE A 24 1.37 -13.74 9.56
C PHE A 24 2.53 -14.68 9.24
N ALA A 25 2.69 -15.75 10.02
CA ALA A 25 3.72 -16.75 9.79
C ALA A 25 3.31 -17.79 8.72
N PHE A 26 4.27 -18.23 7.91
CA PHE A 26 4.09 -19.30 6.94
C PHE A 26 5.29 -20.24 6.91
N SER A 27 5.09 -21.45 6.38
CA SER A 27 6.13 -22.48 6.26
C SER A 27 6.38 -22.82 4.80
N VAL A 28 7.65 -22.91 4.42
CA VAL A 28 8.07 -23.34 3.08
C VAL A 28 8.47 -24.82 3.15
N PRO A 29 7.79 -25.71 2.39
CA PRO A 29 8.12 -27.13 2.39
C PRO A 29 9.47 -27.39 1.71
N ALA A 30 10.21 -28.38 2.21
CA ALA A 30 11.40 -28.88 1.55
C ALA A 30 11.03 -29.92 0.49
N ILE A 31 11.82 -30.01 -0.59
CA ILE A 31 11.67 -31.06 -1.62
C ILE A 31 11.73 -32.42 -0.90
N ASN A 32 10.69 -33.25 -1.09
CA ASN A 32 10.54 -34.58 -0.50
C ASN A 32 10.80 -34.64 1.03
N ASN A 33 10.54 -33.56 1.76
CA ASN A 33 10.78 -33.48 3.21
C ASN A 33 12.23 -33.79 3.65
N HIS A 34 13.23 -33.58 2.78
CA HIS A 34 14.64 -33.85 3.09
C HIS A 34 15.20 -33.00 4.26
N GLN A 35 14.54 -31.89 4.60
CA GLN A 35 14.90 -31.01 5.72
C GLN A 35 13.63 -30.52 6.42
N PRO A 36 13.72 -30.09 7.69
CA PRO A 36 12.61 -29.41 8.37
C PRO A 36 12.12 -28.20 7.56
N MET A 37 10.81 -27.95 7.62
CA MET A 37 10.21 -26.79 6.97
C MET A 37 10.79 -25.49 7.53
N LYS A 38 11.18 -24.57 6.64
CA LYS A 38 11.61 -23.24 7.06
C LYS A 38 10.39 -22.38 7.36
N ARG A 39 10.39 -21.70 8.51
CA ARG A 39 9.30 -20.80 8.93
C ARG A 39 9.72 -19.35 8.75
N TYR A 40 8.83 -18.57 8.17
CA TYR A 40 8.98 -17.13 7.94
C TYR A 40 7.73 -16.42 8.45
N HIS A 41 7.79 -15.10 8.55
CA HIS A 41 6.61 -14.27 8.74
C HIS A 41 6.70 -13.05 7.83
N TRP A 42 5.56 -12.46 7.51
CA TRP A 42 5.52 -11.20 6.82
C TRP A 42 5.94 -10.05 7.74
N ALA A 43 6.74 -9.12 7.22
CA ALA A 43 7.10 -7.86 7.89
C ALA A 43 6.20 -6.70 7.45
N VAL A 44 5.56 -6.85 6.30
CA VAL A 44 4.65 -5.89 5.66
C VAL A 44 3.37 -6.61 5.29
N LEU A 45 2.30 -5.88 5.00
CA LEU A 45 1.00 -6.45 4.73
C LEU A 45 1.05 -7.40 3.51
N PRO A 46 0.72 -8.70 3.66
CA PRO A 46 0.74 -9.63 2.53
C PRO A 46 -0.44 -9.43 1.59
N GLN A 47 -0.20 -9.57 0.29
CA GLN A 47 -1.25 -9.68 -0.71
C GLN A 47 -2.00 -11.01 -0.54
N GLY A 48 -3.33 -10.99 -0.69
CA GLY A 48 -4.17 -12.20 -0.66
C GLY A 48 -4.68 -12.63 0.71
N MET A 49 -4.35 -11.92 1.80
CA MET A 49 -5.06 -12.09 3.07
C MET A 49 -6.38 -11.32 3.04
N LEU A 50 -7.43 -11.91 3.62
CA LEU A 50 -8.80 -11.39 3.59
C LEU A 50 -8.91 -9.91 4.01
N ASN A 51 -8.16 -9.52 5.05
CA ASN A 51 -8.24 -8.16 5.60
C ASN A 51 -7.25 -7.18 4.97
N SER A 52 -6.30 -7.65 4.17
CA SER A 52 -5.28 -6.78 3.56
C SER A 52 -5.87 -5.69 2.67
N PRO A 53 -6.87 -5.96 1.79
CA PRO A 53 -7.49 -4.90 0.99
C PRO A 53 -8.09 -3.78 1.85
N THR A 54 -8.76 -4.14 2.95
CA THR A 54 -9.36 -3.16 3.86
C THR A 54 -8.29 -2.31 4.55
N ILE A 55 -7.19 -2.92 5.00
CA ILE A 55 -6.09 -2.20 5.64
C ILE A 55 -5.39 -1.28 4.64
N CYS A 56 -5.08 -1.73 3.41
CA CYS A 56 -4.49 -0.83 2.40
C CYS A 56 -5.45 0.32 2.07
N GLN A 57 -6.74 0.04 1.86
CA GLN A 57 -7.73 1.07 1.57
C GLN A 57 -7.82 2.14 2.66
N LEU A 58 -7.81 1.74 3.93
CA LEU A 58 -7.84 2.68 5.07
C LEU A 58 -6.57 3.52 5.13
N THR A 59 -5.39 2.92 4.92
CA THR A 59 -4.12 3.64 4.89
C THR A 59 -4.10 4.66 3.75
N VAL A 60 -4.48 4.24 2.54
CA VAL A 60 -4.55 5.12 1.36
C VAL A 60 -5.54 6.24 1.60
N ALA A 61 -6.74 5.95 2.09
CA ALA A 61 -7.77 6.97 2.36
C ALA A 61 -7.26 8.06 3.33
N ARG A 62 -6.53 7.67 4.38
CA ARG A 62 -5.96 8.62 5.36
C ARG A 62 -4.88 9.52 4.75
N ILE A 63 -4.04 8.97 3.88
CA ILE A 63 -3.02 9.75 3.17
C ILE A 63 -3.70 10.71 2.20
N LEU A 64 -4.69 10.25 1.42
CA LEU A 64 -5.42 11.09 0.47
C LEU A 64 -6.18 12.22 1.16
N GLU A 65 -6.78 11.97 2.32
CA GLU A 65 -7.42 13.01 3.15
C GLU A 65 -6.41 14.09 3.54
N THR A 66 -5.21 13.69 3.95
CA THR A 66 -4.14 14.62 4.34
C THR A 66 -3.69 15.47 3.15
N VAL A 67 -3.43 14.86 1.99
CA VAL A 67 -3.01 15.58 0.78
C VAL A 67 -4.12 16.50 0.28
N SER A 68 -5.38 16.06 0.33
CA SER A 68 -6.52 16.88 -0.08
C SER A 68 -6.70 18.12 0.79
N GLN A 69 -6.43 18.03 2.09
CA GLN A 69 -6.46 19.18 3.00
C GLN A 69 -5.28 20.15 2.77
N GLN A 70 -4.10 19.63 2.46
CA GLN A 70 -2.90 20.44 2.20
C GLN A 70 -2.92 21.12 0.83
N LEU A 71 -3.49 20.45 -0.18
CA LEU A 71 -3.51 20.87 -1.59
C LEU A 71 -4.94 20.85 -2.15
N PRO A 72 -5.87 21.70 -1.65
CA PRO A 72 -7.30 21.68 -2.01
C PRO A 72 -7.61 21.93 -3.49
N GLN A 73 -6.65 22.49 -4.23
CA GLN A 73 -6.72 22.77 -5.65
C GLN A 73 -6.32 21.59 -6.55
N ILE A 74 -5.86 20.49 -5.97
CA ILE A 74 -5.54 19.25 -6.69
C ILE A 74 -6.78 18.34 -6.69
N LEU A 75 -7.13 17.84 -7.86
CA LEU A 75 -8.14 16.81 -8.02
C LEU A 75 -7.50 15.45 -7.77
N ILE A 76 -7.98 14.75 -6.74
CA ILE A 76 -7.58 13.38 -6.41
C ILE A 76 -8.80 12.48 -6.55
N TYR A 77 -8.66 11.40 -7.32
CA TYR A 77 -9.71 10.40 -7.47
C TYR A 77 -9.13 9.01 -7.29
N HIS A 78 -9.69 8.25 -6.35
CA HIS A 78 -9.26 6.90 -6.03
C HIS A 78 -10.27 5.89 -6.59
N HIS A 79 -9.79 5.00 -7.45
CA HIS A 79 -10.59 3.95 -8.06
C HIS A 79 -9.86 2.60 -8.01
N MET A 80 -10.33 1.73 -7.12
CA MET A 80 -9.74 0.40 -6.91
C MET A 80 -8.22 0.50 -6.67
N ASP A 81 -7.42 0.04 -7.63
CA ASP A 81 -5.96 0.02 -7.52
C ASP A 81 -5.30 1.24 -8.18
N ASP A 82 -6.07 2.26 -8.60
CA ASP A 82 -5.55 3.46 -9.26
C ASP A 82 -5.90 4.74 -8.48
N ILE A 83 -4.92 5.63 -8.33
CA ILE A 83 -5.12 7.01 -7.89
C ILE A 83 -4.82 7.94 -9.06
N LEU A 84 -5.82 8.72 -9.46
CA LEU A 84 -5.71 9.79 -10.42
C LEU A 84 -5.43 11.11 -9.69
N VAL A 85 -4.35 11.79 -10.06
CA VAL A 85 -3.95 13.11 -9.54
C VAL A 85 -3.89 14.10 -10.69
N SER A 86 -4.66 15.18 -10.60
CA SER A 86 -4.74 16.21 -11.64
C SER A 86 -4.77 17.63 -11.05
N GLY A 87 -4.25 18.59 -11.80
CA GLY A 87 -4.20 20.00 -11.39
C GLY A 87 -3.85 20.93 -12.54
N ALA A 88 -3.91 22.24 -12.30
CA ALA A 88 -3.62 23.27 -13.29
C ALA A 88 -2.12 23.31 -13.66
N ASP A 89 -1.23 23.22 -12.67
CA ASP A 89 0.21 23.41 -12.84
C ASP A 89 1.01 22.13 -12.58
N LYS A 90 2.05 21.90 -13.39
CA LYS A 90 2.92 20.71 -13.27
C LYS A 90 3.65 20.62 -11.92
N PRO A 91 4.21 21.71 -11.36
CA PRO A 91 4.90 21.63 -10.07
C PRO A 91 3.98 21.16 -8.93
N MET A 92 2.73 21.59 -8.93
CA MET A 92 1.76 21.26 -7.88
C MET A 92 1.30 19.79 -7.97
N VAL A 93 1.10 19.28 -9.19
CA VAL A 93 0.84 17.85 -9.38
C VAL A 93 2.03 17.01 -8.92
N LYS A 94 3.27 17.48 -9.15
CA LYS A 94 4.47 16.79 -8.68
C LYS A 94 4.57 16.78 -7.16
N GLU A 95 4.26 17.90 -6.50
CA GLU A 95 4.23 18.01 -5.04
C GLU A 95 3.17 17.08 -4.42
N ALA A 96 1.97 17.02 -5.01
CA ALA A 96 0.92 16.10 -4.58
C ALA A 96 1.37 14.63 -4.68
N VAL A 97 1.95 14.23 -5.81
CA VAL A 97 2.46 12.85 -6.01
C VAL A 97 3.60 12.53 -5.04
N GLN A 98 4.44 13.50 -4.69
CA GLN A 98 5.50 13.32 -3.70
C GLN A 98 4.96 13.17 -2.27
N SER A 99 3.83 13.82 -1.96
CA SER A 99 3.18 13.73 -0.65
C SER A 99 2.40 12.42 -0.44
N LEU A 100 2.24 11.62 -1.49
CA LEU A 100 1.61 10.30 -1.45
C LEU A 100 2.61 9.14 -1.18
N HIS A 101 3.92 9.43 -1.15
CA HIS A 101 4.99 8.48 -0.83
C HIS A 101 5.49 8.67 0.60
#